data_AF-A0A1Q8UE64-F1
#
_entry.id   AF-A0A1Q8UE64-F1
#
_cell.length_a   1.000
_cell.length_b   1.000
_cell.length_c   1.000
_cell.angle_alpha   90.00
_cell.angle_beta   90.00
_cell.angle_gamma   90.00
#
_symmetry.space_group_name_H-M   'P 1'
#
loop_
_entity.id
_entity.type
_entity.pdbx_description
1 polymer ?
#
loop_
_entity_poly.entity_id
_entity_poly.type
_entity_poly.pdbx_seq_one_letter_code
_entity_poly.pdbx_strand_id
1 'polypeptide(L)'
;MSAADQPSTAGTGANGPASFIAAAAALAAMDDALRDAERGTPDPVGPGPEQALASLILLRQVREHLAGWETGLIETARGAGASWSDLAHPLGVASRQAAERRYLRGRPGAAGTTGEQRVAATRRARAADRATAEWARANAADLRRIAGQISALTHLGPAARPAQAALHAALGAADAAELIAPLGGIRPYLDARHTGLARSLDALDARAHHHTAGGD
;
A
#
# COMPACT_ATOMS: atom_id res chain seq x y z
N MET A 1 -46.24 18.94 -9.89
CA MET A 1 -45.92 17.52 -9.60
C MET A 1 -44.41 17.37 -9.68
N SER A 2 -43.71 17.53 -8.54
CA SER A 2 -42.24 17.42 -8.48
C SER A 2 -41.85 15.95 -8.51
N ALA A 3 -41.01 15.59 -9.48
CA ALA A 3 -40.35 14.30 -9.54
C ALA A 3 -39.43 14.16 -8.33
N ALA A 4 -39.62 13.05 -7.61
CA ALA A 4 -38.82 12.69 -6.46
C ALA A 4 -37.37 12.45 -6.88
N ASP A 5 -36.48 13.16 -6.19
CA ASP A 5 -35.06 12.91 -6.08
C ASP A 5 -34.85 11.46 -5.58
N GLN A 6 -34.34 10.58 -6.46
CA GLN A 6 -33.87 9.26 -6.03
C GLN A 6 -32.36 9.33 -5.77
N PRO A 7 -31.89 8.88 -4.59
CA PRO A 7 -30.48 8.92 -4.26
C PRO A 7 -29.72 7.95 -5.16
N SER A 8 -28.74 8.48 -5.88
CA SER A 8 -27.75 7.70 -6.61
C SER A 8 -27.02 6.77 -5.65
N THR A 9 -27.24 5.46 -5.75
CA THR A 9 -26.41 4.43 -5.12
C THR A 9 -25.09 4.30 -5.90
N ALA A 10 -24.30 5.37 -5.86
CA ALA A 10 -22.90 5.32 -6.23
C ALA A 10 -22.12 4.70 -5.06
N GLY A 11 -21.68 3.45 -5.24
CA GLY A 11 -20.61 2.88 -4.43
C GLY A 11 -20.74 1.39 -4.17
N THR A 12 -19.86 0.61 -4.83
CA THR A 12 -19.00 -0.46 -4.27
C THR A 12 -18.71 -1.56 -5.32
N GLY A 13 -18.21 -1.20 -6.51
CA GLY A 13 -18.10 -2.16 -7.62
C GLY A 13 -16.77 -2.15 -8.38
N ALA A 14 -15.67 -1.64 -7.82
CA ALA A 14 -14.46 -1.47 -8.61
C ALA A 14 -13.66 -2.77 -8.87
N ASN A 15 -13.98 -3.90 -8.24
CA ASN A 15 -13.26 -5.17 -8.42
C ASN A 15 -14.12 -6.44 -8.34
N GLY A 16 -15.45 -6.31 -8.25
CA GLY A 16 -16.38 -7.45 -8.28
C GLY A 16 -16.85 -7.76 -9.71
N PRO A 17 -17.40 -8.95 -9.97
CA PRO A 17 -18.08 -9.19 -11.23
C PRO A 17 -19.22 -8.18 -11.42
N ALA A 18 -19.40 -7.66 -12.64
CA ALA A 18 -20.44 -6.68 -12.94
C ALA A 18 -21.87 -7.18 -12.63
N SER A 19 -22.04 -8.50 -12.54
CA SER A 19 -23.26 -9.18 -12.09
C SER A 19 -22.90 -10.49 -11.38
N PHE A 20 -23.52 -10.71 -10.21
CA PHE A 20 -23.40 -11.99 -9.48
C PHE A 20 -23.88 -13.17 -10.33
N ILE A 21 -24.98 -13.01 -11.08
CA ILE A 21 -25.53 -14.07 -11.93
C ILE A 21 -24.56 -14.41 -13.07
N ALA A 22 -23.92 -13.40 -13.67
CA ALA A 22 -22.93 -13.62 -14.71
C ALA A 22 -21.68 -14.33 -14.17
N ALA A 23 -21.23 -13.97 -12.96
CA ALA A 23 -20.12 -14.64 -12.29
C ALA A 23 -20.43 -16.11 -11.98
N ALA A 24 -21.62 -16.37 -11.43
CA ALA A 24 -22.08 -17.73 -11.11
C ALA A 24 -22.18 -18.60 -12.38
N ALA A 25 -22.72 -18.05 -13.47
CA ALA A 25 -22.79 -18.75 -14.75
C ALA A 25 -21.40 -19.03 -15.34
N ALA A 26 -20.47 -18.07 -15.26
CA ALA A 26 -19.10 -18.26 -15.71
C ALA A 26 -18.35 -19.32 -14.89
N LEU A 27 -18.51 -19.33 -13.56
CA LEU A 27 -17.93 -20.34 -12.68
C LEU A 27 -18.46 -21.74 -13.00
N ALA A 28 -19.76 -21.88 -13.25
CA ALA A 28 -20.37 -23.15 -13.65
C ALA A 28 -19.80 -23.65 -15.00
N ALA A 29 -19.69 -22.76 -15.99
CA ALA A 29 -19.11 -23.11 -17.29
C ALA A 29 -17.62 -23.52 -17.19
N MET A 30 -16.85 -22.86 -16.33
CA MET A 30 -15.44 -23.24 -16.07
C MET A 30 -15.35 -24.61 -15.40
N ASP A 31 -16.20 -24.89 -14.41
CA ASP A 31 -16.27 -26.16 -13.69
C ASP A 31 -16.63 -27.31 -14.65
N ASP A 32 -17.58 -27.11 -15.56
CA ASP A 32 -17.89 -28.08 -16.61
C ASP A 32 -16.73 -28.31 -17.59
N ALA A 33 -16.08 -27.22 -18.05
CA ALA A 33 -14.91 -27.32 -18.93
C ALA A 33 -13.73 -28.05 -18.27
N LEU A 34 -13.51 -27.85 -16.95
CA LEU A 34 -12.49 -28.55 -16.18
C LEU A 34 -12.80 -30.05 -16.08
N ARG A 35 -14.05 -30.41 -15.76
CA ARG A 35 -14.47 -31.81 -15.72
C ARG A 35 -14.32 -32.50 -17.07
N ASP A 36 -14.60 -31.80 -18.17
CA ASP A 36 -14.43 -32.35 -19.51
C ASP A 36 -12.96 -32.53 -19.86
N ALA A 37 -12.10 -31.59 -19.46
CA ALA A 37 -10.65 -31.73 -19.60
C ALA A 37 -10.08 -32.91 -18.79
N GLU A 38 -10.59 -33.16 -17.57
CA GLU A 38 -10.19 -34.31 -16.74
C GLU A 38 -10.61 -35.66 -17.33
N ARG A 39 -11.71 -35.70 -18.09
CA ARG A 39 -12.19 -36.89 -18.79
C ARG A 39 -11.57 -37.08 -20.18
N GLY A 40 -10.86 -36.06 -20.67
CA GLY A 40 -10.20 -36.07 -21.98
C GLY A 40 -9.17 -37.18 -22.08
N THR A 41 -9.05 -37.78 -23.27
CA THR A 41 -7.94 -38.70 -23.53
C THR A 41 -6.66 -37.88 -23.77
N PRO A 42 -5.50 -38.36 -23.30
CA PRO A 42 -4.23 -37.64 -23.49
C PRO A 42 -3.97 -37.40 -24.97
N ASP A 43 -3.50 -36.20 -25.32
CA ASP A 43 -3.15 -35.89 -26.70
C ASP A 43 -2.03 -36.84 -27.19
N PRO A 44 -2.16 -37.38 -28.42
CA PRO A 44 -1.15 -38.31 -28.97
C PRO A 44 0.19 -37.62 -29.24
N VAL A 45 0.21 -36.28 -29.31
CA VAL A 45 1.42 -35.45 -29.44
C VAL A 45 1.35 -34.34 -28.39
N GLY A 46 2.39 -34.22 -27.56
CA GLY A 46 2.45 -33.19 -26.52
C GLY A 46 2.59 -31.76 -27.07
N PRO A 47 2.25 -30.73 -26.27
CA PRO A 47 2.28 -29.34 -26.71
C PRO A 47 3.70 -28.85 -26.99
N GLY A 48 3.85 -27.97 -27.97
CA GLY A 48 5.08 -27.22 -28.20
C GLY A 48 5.34 -26.17 -27.10
N PRO A 49 6.58 -25.65 -26.99
CA PRO A 49 6.99 -24.74 -25.91
C PRO A 49 6.19 -23.42 -25.89
N GLU A 50 5.85 -22.85 -27.04
CA GLU A 50 5.02 -21.64 -27.13
C GLU A 50 3.60 -21.88 -26.60
N GLN A 51 3.04 -23.05 -26.90
CA GLN A 51 1.70 -23.44 -26.44
C GLN A 51 1.67 -23.63 -24.93
N ALA A 52 2.70 -24.26 -24.35
CA ALA A 52 2.83 -24.41 -22.90
C ALA A 52 2.96 -23.05 -22.20
N LEU A 53 3.75 -22.12 -22.74
CA LEU A 53 3.88 -20.77 -22.17
C LEU A 53 2.58 -19.97 -22.29
N ALA A 54 1.86 -20.06 -23.40
CA ALA A 54 0.55 -19.43 -23.57
C ALA A 54 -0.47 -19.95 -22.54
N SER A 55 -0.48 -21.27 -22.28
CA SER A 55 -1.31 -21.88 -21.23
C SER A 55 -0.99 -21.34 -19.83
N LEU A 56 0.29 -21.10 -19.52
CA LEU A 56 0.69 -20.52 -18.22
C LEU A 56 0.24 -19.06 -18.06
N ILE A 57 0.31 -18.27 -19.13
CA ILE A 57 -0.19 -16.88 -19.14
C ILE A 57 -1.70 -16.87 -18.91
N LEU A 58 -2.44 -17.73 -19.64
CA LEU A 58 -3.88 -17.86 -19.49
C LEU A 58 -4.26 -18.29 -18.07
N LEU A 59 -3.56 -19.29 -17.51
CA LEU A 59 -3.77 -19.73 -16.13
C LEU A 59 -3.57 -18.59 -15.12
N ARG A 60 -2.53 -17.76 -15.30
CA ARG A 60 -2.32 -16.58 -14.44
C ARG A 60 -3.48 -15.60 -14.52
N GLN A 61 -3.91 -15.26 -15.74
CA GLN A 61 -5.02 -14.33 -15.97
C GLN A 61 -6.33 -14.82 -15.36
N VAL A 62 -6.63 -16.11 -15.50
CA VAL A 62 -7.83 -16.72 -14.90
C VAL A 62 -7.75 -16.65 -13.38
N ARG A 63 -6.60 -16.99 -12.77
CA ARG A 63 -6.42 -16.90 -11.31
C ARG A 63 -6.58 -15.47 -10.78
N GLU A 64 -6.11 -14.47 -11.52
CA GLU A 64 -6.29 -13.06 -11.18
C GLU A 64 -7.77 -12.65 -11.21
N HIS A 65 -8.52 -13.05 -12.25
CA HIS A 65 -9.96 -12.79 -12.34
C HIS A 65 -10.74 -13.44 -11.20
N LEU A 66 -10.47 -14.73 -10.93
CA LEU A 66 -11.12 -15.49 -9.86
C LEU A 66 -10.80 -14.91 -8.47
N ALA A 67 -9.56 -14.48 -8.23
CA ALA A 67 -9.18 -13.81 -7.00
C ALA A 67 -9.91 -12.46 -6.81
N GLY A 68 -10.17 -11.73 -7.91
CA GLY A 68 -10.96 -10.51 -7.88
C GLY A 68 -12.43 -10.77 -7.50
N TRP A 69 -13.03 -11.86 -7.99
CA TRP A 69 -14.42 -12.19 -7.72
C TRP A 69 -14.68 -12.70 -6.30
N GLU A 70 -13.70 -13.35 -5.65
CA GLU A 70 -13.85 -13.96 -4.33
C GLU A 70 -14.40 -12.97 -3.28
N THR A 71 -13.84 -11.76 -3.19
CA THR A 71 -14.30 -10.74 -2.23
C THR A 71 -15.75 -10.32 -2.52
N GLY A 72 -16.11 -10.09 -3.79
CA GLY A 72 -17.47 -9.70 -4.17
C GLY A 72 -18.52 -10.80 -3.93
N LEU A 73 -18.14 -12.08 -4.11
CA LEU A 73 -18.99 -13.22 -3.80
C LEU A 73 -19.21 -13.38 -2.29
N ILE A 74 -18.16 -13.17 -1.48
CA ILE A 74 -18.26 -13.15 -0.02
C ILE A 74 -19.18 -12.01 0.45
N GLU A 75 -19.01 -10.80 -0.08
CA GLU A 75 -19.84 -9.64 0.25
C GLU A 75 -21.31 -9.87 -0.13
N THR A 76 -21.57 -10.46 -1.31
CA THR A 76 -22.92 -10.81 -1.75
C THR A 76 -23.57 -11.84 -0.80
N ALA A 77 -22.84 -12.89 -0.43
CA ALA A 77 -23.33 -13.89 0.52
C ALA A 77 -23.58 -13.31 1.92
N ARG A 78 -22.69 -12.42 2.40
CA ARG A 78 -22.87 -11.69 3.66
C ARG A 78 -24.07 -10.76 3.62
N GLY A 79 -24.32 -10.07 2.50
CA GLY A 79 -25.50 -9.23 2.28
C GLY A 79 -26.81 -10.04 2.26
N ALA A 80 -26.76 -11.29 1.80
CA ALA A 80 -27.88 -12.23 1.86
C ALA A 80 -28.06 -12.90 3.24
N GLY A 81 -27.22 -12.58 4.23
CA GLY A 81 -27.36 -13.05 5.62
C GLY A 81 -26.46 -14.22 6.02
N ALA A 82 -25.61 -14.75 5.13
CA ALA A 82 -24.70 -15.85 5.47
C ALA A 82 -23.71 -15.45 6.56
N SER A 83 -23.54 -16.25 7.61
CA SER A 83 -22.55 -16.00 8.67
C SER A 83 -21.13 -16.41 8.24
N TRP A 84 -20.10 -15.95 8.96
CA TRP A 84 -18.72 -16.40 8.72
C TRP A 84 -18.53 -17.91 8.92
N SER A 85 -19.37 -18.55 9.74
CA SER A 85 -19.40 -20.01 9.90
C SER A 85 -19.95 -20.67 8.63
N ASP A 86 -21.01 -20.13 8.04
CA ASP A 86 -21.61 -20.66 6.81
C ASP A 86 -20.64 -20.52 5.62
N LEU A 87 -19.78 -19.50 5.63
CA LEU A 87 -18.76 -19.27 4.61
C LEU A 87 -17.51 -20.15 4.76
N ALA A 88 -17.28 -20.79 5.90
CA ALA A 88 -16.05 -21.56 6.13
C ALA A 88 -15.94 -22.75 5.17
N HIS A 89 -17.03 -23.50 5.03
CA HIS A 89 -17.06 -24.68 4.15
C HIS A 89 -16.92 -24.31 2.66
N PRO A 90 -17.72 -23.36 2.10
CA PRO A 90 -17.55 -22.90 0.71
C PRO A 90 -16.18 -22.32 0.38
N LEU A 91 -15.50 -21.66 1.33
CA LEU A 91 -14.16 -21.10 1.12
C LEU A 91 -13.02 -22.13 1.30
N GLY A 92 -13.36 -23.39 1.61
CA GLY A 92 -12.40 -24.48 1.82
C GLY A 92 -11.53 -24.29 3.05
N VAL A 93 -12.04 -23.65 4.11
CA VAL A 93 -11.30 -23.37 5.34
C VAL A 93 -11.93 -24.05 6.55
N ALA A 94 -11.09 -24.46 7.50
CA ALA A 94 -11.52 -25.27 8.63
C ALA A 94 -12.33 -24.51 9.71
N SER A 95 -12.37 -23.18 9.67
CA SER A 95 -13.02 -22.40 10.73
C SER A 95 -13.55 -21.04 10.28
N ARG A 96 -14.50 -20.53 11.07
CA ARG A 96 -15.02 -19.15 10.96
C ARG A 96 -13.90 -18.10 10.90
N GLN A 97 -12.93 -18.20 11.81
CA GLN A 97 -11.81 -17.25 11.87
C GLN A 97 -10.92 -17.35 10.62
N ALA A 98 -10.75 -18.54 10.06
CA ALA A 98 -9.99 -18.72 8.83
C ALA A 98 -10.70 -18.09 7.62
N ALA A 99 -12.03 -18.16 7.57
CA ALA A 99 -12.87 -17.51 6.56
C ALA A 99 -12.75 -15.98 6.65
N GLU A 100 -12.94 -15.44 7.85
CA GLU A 100 -12.80 -14.01 8.14
C GLU A 100 -11.41 -13.48 7.77
N ARG A 101 -10.34 -14.21 8.14
CA ARG A 101 -8.97 -13.83 7.80
C ARG A 101 -8.69 -13.88 6.29
N ARG A 102 -9.28 -14.82 5.56
CA ARG A 102 -9.17 -14.91 4.09
C ARG A 102 -9.81 -13.69 3.42
N TYR A 103 -11.02 -13.35 3.84
CA TYR A 103 -11.71 -12.14 3.39
C TYR A 103 -10.91 -10.86 3.70
N LEU A 104 -10.38 -10.71 4.92
CA LEU A 104 -9.60 -9.53 5.30
C LEU A 104 -8.29 -9.38 4.50
N ARG A 105 -7.67 -10.48 4.06
CA ARG A 105 -6.51 -10.44 3.14
C ARG A 105 -6.90 -10.04 1.70
N GLY A 106 -8.10 -10.42 1.29
CA GLY A 106 -8.68 -10.08 -0.02
C GLY A 106 -9.26 -8.68 -0.09
N ARG A 107 -9.50 -8.04 1.06
CA ARG A 107 -10.03 -6.67 1.12
C ARG A 107 -9.01 -5.69 0.52
N PRO A 108 -9.40 -4.90 -0.49
CA PRO A 108 -8.59 -3.80 -0.94
C PRO A 108 -8.48 -2.77 0.19
N GLY A 109 -7.29 -2.62 0.78
CA GLY A 109 -6.92 -1.33 1.37
C GLY A 109 -7.00 -0.27 0.27
N ALA A 110 -7.47 0.94 0.61
CA ALA A 110 -7.66 2.12 -0.25
C ALA A 110 -7.60 1.84 -1.77
N ALA A 111 -8.77 1.70 -2.40
CA ALA A 111 -9.07 1.58 -3.83
C ALA A 111 -7.87 1.36 -4.80
N GLY A 112 -7.77 0.16 -5.39
CA GLY A 112 -7.17 -0.01 -6.72
C GLY A 112 -5.73 -0.52 -6.82
N THR A 113 -5.12 -1.09 -5.78
CA THR A 113 -3.76 -1.66 -5.91
C THR A 113 -3.76 -3.19 -6.01
N THR A 114 -3.21 -3.75 -7.09
CA THR A 114 -3.02 -5.21 -7.26
C THR A 114 -2.05 -5.76 -6.21
N GLY A 115 -2.06 -7.09 -5.99
CA GLY A 115 -1.13 -7.74 -5.05
C GLY A 115 0.35 -7.44 -5.35
N GLU A 116 0.72 -7.37 -6.63
CA GLU A 116 2.05 -6.96 -7.09
C GLU A 116 2.34 -5.49 -6.82
N GLN A 117 1.34 -4.60 -7.02
CA GLN A 117 1.47 -3.18 -6.69
C GLN A 117 1.64 -2.93 -5.19
N ARG A 118 1.10 -3.77 -4.29
CA ARG A 118 1.38 -3.69 -2.85
C ARG A 118 2.81 -4.07 -2.51
N VAL A 119 3.32 -5.14 -3.12
CA VAL A 119 4.72 -5.54 -2.96
C VAL A 119 5.64 -4.46 -3.52
N ALA A 120 5.31 -3.89 -4.68
CA ALA A 120 6.02 -2.77 -5.28
C ALA A 120 5.96 -1.52 -4.40
N ALA A 121 4.81 -1.16 -3.84
CA ALA A 121 4.64 -0.02 -2.93
C ALA A 121 5.44 -0.21 -1.63
N THR A 122 5.43 -1.42 -1.05
CA THR A 122 6.24 -1.73 0.13
C THR A 122 7.73 -1.73 -0.20
N ARG A 123 8.12 -2.25 -1.38
CA ARG A 123 9.50 -2.18 -1.86
C ARG A 123 9.93 -0.72 -2.10
N ARG A 124 9.07 0.11 -2.67
CA ARG A 124 9.29 1.54 -2.93
C ARG A 124 9.36 2.33 -1.63
N ALA A 125 8.49 2.07 -0.67
CA ALA A 125 8.55 2.65 0.68
C ALA A 125 9.87 2.29 1.36
N ARG A 126 10.24 1.01 1.40
CA ARG A 126 11.54 0.58 1.94
C ARG A 126 12.73 1.14 1.16
N ALA A 127 12.61 1.34 -0.14
CA ALA A 127 13.65 1.98 -0.95
C ALA A 127 13.78 3.46 -0.62
N ALA A 128 12.66 4.17 -0.44
CA ALA A 128 12.63 5.56 0.00
C ALA A 128 13.19 5.72 1.42
N ASP A 129 12.86 4.81 2.35
CA ASP A 129 13.44 4.79 3.70
C ASP A 129 14.96 4.58 3.66
N ARG A 130 15.44 3.65 2.82
CA ARG A 130 16.88 3.41 2.64
C ARG A 130 17.58 4.61 2.02
N ALA A 131 17.01 5.21 0.97
CA ALA A 131 17.56 6.40 0.32
C ALA A 131 17.61 7.59 1.29
N THR A 132 16.56 7.78 2.09
CA THR A 132 16.52 8.81 3.13
C THR A 132 17.63 8.60 4.16
N ALA A 133 17.80 7.37 4.65
CA ALA A 133 18.84 7.06 5.63
C ALA A 133 20.26 7.16 5.04
N GLU A 134 20.45 6.78 3.78
CA GLU A 134 21.73 6.92 3.07
C GLU A 134 22.11 8.39 2.85
N TRP A 135 21.16 9.20 2.38
CA TRP A 135 21.34 10.65 2.29
C TRP A 135 21.66 11.27 3.65
N ALA A 136 20.94 10.88 4.70
CA ALA A 136 21.17 11.39 6.05
C ALA A 136 22.58 11.07 6.54
N ARG A 137 23.06 9.84 6.29
CA ARG A 137 24.44 9.44 6.61
C ARG A 137 25.47 10.22 5.80
N ALA A 138 25.23 10.44 4.51
CA ALA A 138 26.11 11.24 3.65
C ALA A 138 26.16 12.72 4.07
N ASN A 139 25.07 13.26 4.65
CA ASN A 139 24.94 14.65 5.09
C ASN A 139 25.01 14.82 6.63
N ALA A 140 25.49 13.79 7.34
CA ALA A 140 25.38 13.70 8.79
C ALA A 140 26.09 14.85 9.54
N ALA A 141 27.23 15.32 9.02
CA ALA A 141 27.98 16.43 9.61
C ALA A 141 27.18 17.75 9.54
N ASP A 142 26.55 18.02 8.38
CA ASP A 142 25.72 19.21 8.18
C ASP A 142 24.46 19.17 9.05
N LEU A 143 23.77 18.02 9.10
CA LEU A 143 22.61 17.79 9.95
C LEU A 143 22.93 18.07 11.43
N ARG A 144 24.02 17.49 11.95
CA ARG A 144 24.45 17.68 13.34
C ARG A 144 24.91 19.10 13.64
N ARG A 145 25.64 19.73 12.71
CA ARG A 145 26.08 21.13 12.85
C ARG A 145 24.88 22.07 13.00
N ILE A 146 23.90 21.97 12.10
CA ILE A 146 22.70 22.82 12.14
C ILE A 146 21.87 22.52 13.39
N ALA A 147 21.66 21.24 13.72
CA ALA A 147 20.94 20.84 14.93
C ALA A 147 21.61 21.42 16.20
N GLY A 148 22.93 21.33 16.32
CA GLY A 148 23.67 21.91 17.44
C GLY A 148 23.54 23.43 17.54
N GLN A 149 23.60 24.14 16.41
CA GLN A 149 23.40 25.59 16.36
C GLN A 149 21.99 25.99 16.81
N ILE A 150 20.96 25.26 16.37
CA ILE A 150 19.57 25.52 16.74
C ILE A 150 19.32 25.17 18.21
N SER A 151 19.85 24.06 18.71
CA SER A 151 19.73 23.68 20.12
C SER A 151 20.36 24.69 21.08
N ALA A 152 21.40 25.41 20.64
CA ALA A 152 22.06 26.45 21.42
C ALA A 152 21.30 27.80 21.44
N LEU A 153 20.20 27.95 20.69
CA LEU A 153 19.40 29.17 20.70
C LEU A 153 18.69 29.34 22.04
N THR A 154 18.95 30.46 22.71
CA THR A 154 18.38 30.81 24.03
C THR A 154 17.09 31.64 23.94
N HIS A 155 16.76 32.15 22.75
CA HIS A 155 15.69 33.14 22.55
C HIS A 155 14.49 32.62 21.73
N LEU A 156 14.25 31.31 21.73
CA LEU A 156 13.05 30.76 21.11
C LEU A 156 11.83 30.94 22.03
N GLY A 157 10.67 31.22 21.43
CA GLY A 157 9.42 31.41 22.18
C GLY A 157 9.00 30.14 22.95
N PRO A 158 8.18 30.27 24.02
CA PRO A 158 7.71 29.13 24.83
C PRO A 158 7.13 27.95 24.04
N ALA A 159 6.47 28.23 22.91
CA ALA A 159 5.88 27.23 22.03
C ALA A 159 6.91 26.33 21.33
N ALA A 160 8.17 26.76 21.21
CA ALA A 160 9.25 26.02 20.55
C ALA A 160 9.94 25.02 21.47
N ARG A 161 9.74 25.10 22.80
CA ARG A 161 10.46 24.25 23.77
C ARG A 161 10.31 22.75 23.52
N PRO A 162 9.12 22.21 23.19
CA PRO A 162 8.98 20.78 22.88
C PRO A 162 9.80 20.38 21.64
N ALA A 163 9.77 21.19 20.58
CA ALA A 163 10.54 20.94 19.37
C ALA A 163 12.06 21.04 19.62
N GLN A 164 12.50 22.00 20.44
CA GLN A 164 13.91 22.14 20.83
C GLN A 164 14.39 20.96 21.68
N ALA A 165 13.55 20.46 22.61
CA ALA A 165 13.86 19.27 23.40
C ALA A 165 13.94 18.01 22.53
N ALA A 166 13.03 17.83 21.56
CA ALA A 166 13.09 16.73 20.61
C ALA A 166 14.35 16.78 19.74
N LEU A 167 14.75 17.98 19.28
CA LEU A 167 15.99 18.18 18.53
C LEU A 167 17.22 17.86 19.39
N HIS A 168 17.24 18.29 20.66
CA HIS A 168 18.33 18.01 21.57
C HIS A 168 18.46 16.51 21.88
N ALA A 169 17.35 15.79 22.04
CA ALA A 169 17.37 14.34 22.20
C ALA A 169 17.92 13.63 20.95
N ALA A 170 17.50 14.06 19.75
CA ALA A 170 17.95 13.47 18.49
C ALA A 170 19.44 13.72 18.18
N LEU A 171 20.08 14.74 18.77
CA LEU A 171 21.53 14.94 18.66
C LEU A 171 22.32 13.77 19.26
N GLY A 172 21.76 13.06 20.24
CA GLY A 172 22.35 11.86 20.84
C GLY A 172 22.08 10.56 20.07
N ALA A 173 21.28 10.61 19.00
CA ALA A 173 20.93 9.42 18.22
C ALA A 173 22.12 8.87 17.44
N ALA A 174 22.15 7.53 17.30
CA ALA A 174 23.19 6.84 16.54
C ALA A 174 23.08 7.14 15.04
N ASP A 175 21.87 7.15 14.49
CA ASP A 175 21.62 7.45 13.08
C ASP A 175 21.29 8.94 12.87
N ALA A 176 21.95 9.56 11.90
CA ALA A 176 21.68 10.94 11.51
C ALA A 176 20.29 11.11 10.87
N ALA A 177 19.67 10.04 10.37
CA ALA A 177 18.30 10.06 9.87
C ALA A 177 17.28 10.52 10.94
N GLU A 178 17.57 10.27 12.22
CA GLU A 178 16.71 10.67 13.33
C GLU A 178 16.67 12.20 13.54
N LEU A 179 17.61 12.95 12.97
CA LEU A 179 17.62 14.41 13.02
C LEU A 179 16.66 15.07 12.04
N ILE A 180 16.23 14.37 10.98
CA ILE A 180 15.42 14.95 9.90
C ILE A 180 14.08 15.48 10.42
N ALA A 181 13.32 14.65 11.14
CA ALA A 181 12.00 15.05 11.63
C ALA A 181 12.06 16.18 12.68
N PRO A 182 12.95 16.15 13.69
CA PRO A 182 13.12 17.27 14.62
C PRO A 182 13.57 18.59 13.96
N LEU A 183 14.44 18.51 12.93
CA LEU A 183 14.86 19.68 12.17
C LEU A 183 13.71 20.30 11.36
N GLY A 184 12.85 19.49 10.75
CA GLY A 184 11.62 19.98 10.13
C GLY A 184 10.65 20.57 11.15
N GLY A 185 10.52 19.94 12.33
CA GLY A 185 9.63 20.37 13.40
C GLY A 185 10.01 21.71 14.05
N ILE A 186 11.29 22.08 14.08
CA ILE A 186 11.74 23.36 14.65
C ILE A 186 11.63 24.54 13.67
N ARG A 187 11.56 24.27 12.35
CA ARG A 187 11.55 25.28 11.27
C ARG A 187 10.48 26.37 11.42
N PRO A 188 9.22 26.09 11.84
CA PRO A 188 8.19 27.12 12.00
C PRO A 188 8.47 28.13 13.12
N TYR A 189 9.38 27.79 14.06
CA TYR A 189 9.72 28.63 15.20
C TYR A 189 10.96 29.52 14.96
N LEU A 190 11.63 29.35 13.81
CA LEU A 190 12.74 30.21 13.39
C LEU A 190 12.19 31.47 12.74
N ASP A 191 12.22 32.58 13.50
CA ASP A 191 11.74 33.89 13.07
C ASP A 191 12.79 34.68 12.25
N ALA A 192 12.48 35.96 11.99
CA ALA A 192 13.34 36.88 11.25
C ALA A 192 14.75 37.06 11.85
N ARG A 193 14.94 36.78 13.15
CA ARG A 193 16.25 36.87 13.83
C ARG A 193 17.16 35.68 13.46
N HIS A 194 16.58 34.60 12.95
CA HIS A 194 17.27 33.34 12.65
C HIS A 194 17.27 33.00 11.16
N THR A 195 17.12 34.00 10.28
CA THR A 195 17.00 33.82 8.81
C THR A 195 18.15 33.04 8.18
N GLY A 196 19.38 33.17 8.69
CA GLY A 196 20.52 32.39 8.21
C GLY A 196 20.39 30.89 8.48
N LEU A 197 19.89 30.51 9.66
CA LEU A 197 19.65 29.12 10.02
C LEU A 197 18.44 28.56 9.28
N ALA A 198 17.36 29.33 9.17
CA ALA A 198 16.19 28.97 8.38
C ALA A 198 16.56 28.67 6.92
N ARG A 199 17.36 29.55 6.28
CA ARG A 199 17.84 29.34 4.90
C ARG A 199 18.76 28.12 4.77
N SER A 200 19.60 27.88 5.77
CA SER A 200 20.49 26.71 5.78
C SER A 200 19.70 25.41 5.87
N LEU A 201 18.62 25.40 6.66
CA LEU A 201 17.69 24.28 6.76
C LEU A 201 16.94 24.07 5.43
N ASP A 202 16.39 25.13 4.86
CA ASP A 202 15.65 25.08 3.59
C ASP A 202 16.56 24.57 2.43
N ALA A 203 17.83 24.98 2.42
CA ALA A 203 18.82 24.50 1.45
C ALA A 203 19.23 23.03 1.68
N LEU A 204 19.16 22.55 2.92
CA LEU A 204 19.39 21.14 3.24
C LEU A 204 18.19 20.28 2.82
N ASP A 205 16.97 20.75 3.07
CA ASP A 205 15.74 20.10 2.63
C ASP A 205 15.65 20.02 1.10
N ALA A 206 16.00 21.11 0.39
CA ALA A 206 16.05 21.11 -1.07
C ALA A 206 17.03 20.03 -1.61
N ARG A 207 18.20 19.88 -1.00
CA ARG A 207 19.17 18.82 -1.35
C ARG A 207 18.62 17.42 -1.09
N ALA A 208 17.86 17.22 -0.01
CA ALA A 208 17.20 15.95 0.28
C ALA A 208 16.16 15.59 -0.81
N HIS A 209 15.34 16.56 -1.20
CA HIS A 209 14.30 16.36 -2.22
C HIS A 209 14.90 16.04 -3.59
N HIS A 210 15.98 16.72 -3.98
CA HIS A 210 16.71 16.40 -5.22
C HIS A 210 17.34 15.00 -5.20
N HIS A 211 17.86 14.53 -4.06
CA HIS A 211 18.41 13.18 -3.95
C HIS A 211 17.33 12.11 -4.08
N THR A 212 16.15 12.32 -3.50
CA THR A 212 15.02 11.38 -3.64
C THR A 212 14.42 11.33 -5.05
N ALA A 213 14.61 12.40 -5.85
CA ALA A 213 14.09 12.49 -7.22
C ALA A 213 15.07 11.98 -8.29
N GLY A 214 16.37 11.90 -7.99
CA GLY A 214 17.42 11.48 -8.93
C GLY A 214 17.88 10.01 -8.80
N GLY A 215 17.13 9.18 -8.08
CA GLY A 215 17.46 7.79 -7.78
C GLY A 215 16.79 6.73 -8.66
N ASP A 216 16.28 7.10 -9.83
CA ASP A 216 15.76 6.17 -10.87
C ASP A 216 16.86 5.84 -11.91
#